data_AF-D7FID1-F1
#
_entry.id   AF-D7FID1-F1
#
_cell.length_a   1.000
_cell.length_b   1.000
_cell.length_c   1.000
_cell.angle_alpha   90.00
_cell.angle_beta   90.00
_cell.angle_gamma   90.00
#
_symmetry.space_group_name_H-M   'P 1'
#
loop_
_entity.id
_entity.type
_entity.pdbx_description
1 polymer ?
#
loop_
_entity_poly.entity_id
_entity_poly.type
_entity_poly.pdbx_seq_one_letter_code
_entity_poly.pdbx_strand_id
1 'polypeptide(L)'
;MYGKESVPVAGQVAVMSAALVGTGSSTLLLNLCVSPYVFRMAEIYEGGVAQGEDGDVRKKPRNKKNRYGMPKLSGRRFRVERMNIFGVRRTTEFSIDEVEPMPNTSRPFVSFKAAGSYYFIQGHDMADKVLLQTLLGRELKDHEKRTPNSAT
;
A
#
# COMPACT_ATOMS: atom_id res chain seq x y z
N MET A 1 -24.41 36.49 45.74
CA MET A 1 -23.14 35.94 46.26
C MET A 1 -22.82 34.68 45.46
N TYR A 2 -21.94 34.76 44.46
CA TYR A 2 -21.47 33.59 43.71
C TYR A 2 -20.24 33.03 44.42
N GLY A 3 -20.40 31.91 45.13
CA GLY A 3 -19.29 31.17 45.70
C GLY A 3 -18.40 30.63 44.59
N LYS A 4 -17.13 31.02 44.59
CA LYS A 4 -16.10 30.43 43.73
C LYS A 4 -15.77 29.05 44.27
N GLU A 5 -16.55 28.05 43.89
CA GLU A 5 -16.17 26.65 44.06
C GLU A 5 -15.06 26.34 43.06
N SER A 6 -13.82 26.69 43.44
CA SER A 6 -12.64 26.32 42.67
C SER A 6 -12.49 24.81 42.78
N VAL A 7 -12.78 24.11 41.68
CA VAL A 7 -12.51 22.68 41.54
C VAL A 7 -11.03 22.45 41.91
N PRO A 8 -10.70 21.48 42.77
CA PRO A 8 -9.32 21.26 43.17
C PRO A 8 -8.47 20.98 41.93
N VAL A 9 -7.33 21.68 41.81
CA VAL A 9 -6.41 21.58 40.67
C VAL A 9 -6.01 20.11 40.40
N ALA A 10 -5.86 19.31 41.47
CA ALA A 10 -5.61 17.88 41.37
C ALA A 10 -6.69 17.11 40.58
N GLY A 11 -7.96 17.47 40.75
CA GLY A 11 -9.08 16.89 40.00
C GLY A 11 -9.03 17.24 38.52
N GLN A 12 -8.65 18.48 38.18
CA GLN A 12 -8.50 18.88 36.78
C GLN A 12 -7.35 18.14 36.08
N VAL A 13 -6.22 17.95 36.77
CA VAL A 13 -5.07 17.19 36.24
C VAL A 13 -5.42 15.72 36.04
N ALA A 14 -6.16 15.10 36.97
CA ALA A 14 -6.59 13.71 36.86
C ALA A 14 -7.55 13.48 35.68
N VAL A 15 -8.49 14.40 35.45
CA VAL A 15 -9.42 14.29 34.32
C VAL A 15 -8.70 14.50 32.99
N MET A 16 -7.79 15.48 32.92
CA MET A 16 -6.95 15.73 31.73
C MET A 16 -6.09 14.51 31.36
N SER A 17 -5.45 13.86 32.34
CA SER A 17 -4.59 12.69 32.08
C SER A 17 -5.41 11.48 31.63
N ALA A 18 -6.56 11.22 32.26
CA ALA A 18 -7.47 10.15 31.86
C ALA A 18 -7.99 10.36 30.44
N ALA A 19 -8.35 11.60 30.07
CA ALA A 19 -8.78 11.93 28.72
C ALA A 19 -7.66 11.69 27.69
N LEU A 20 -6.43 12.14 27.97
CA LEU A 20 -5.27 11.96 27.09
C LEU A 20 -4.92 10.49 26.85
N VAL A 21 -4.94 9.68 27.91
CA VAL A 21 -4.68 8.23 27.81
C VAL A 21 -5.80 7.53 27.06
N GLY A 22 -7.06 7.88 27.33
CA GLY A 22 -8.23 7.32 26.65
C GLY A 22 -8.23 7.62 25.14
N THR A 23 -8.03 8.88 24.75
CA THR A 23 -8.01 9.26 23.33
C THR A 23 -6.75 8.79 22.63
N GLY A 24 -5.57 8.96 23.26
CA GLY A 24 -4.28 8.60 22.67
C GLY A 24 -4.14 7.09 22.44
N SER A 25 -4.61 6.26 23.37
CA SER A 25 -4.55 4.80 23.23
C SER A 25 -5.39 4.29 22.06
N SER A 26 -6.61 4.81 21.89
CA SER A 26 -7.49 4.41 20.80
C SER A 26 -6.90 4.77 19.42
N THR A 27 -6.31 5.96 19.30
CA THR A 27 -5.64 6.38 18.06
C THR A 27 -4.43 5.51 17.75
N LEU A 28 -3.61 5.17 18.74
CA LEU A 28 -2.44 4.30 18.55
C LEU A 28 -2.86 2.87 18.15
N LEU A 29 -3.94 2.34 18.73
CA LEU A 29 -4.41 0.99 18.46
C LEU A 29 -5.01 0.87 17.04
N LEU A 30 -5.83 1.84 16.63
CA LEU A 30 -6.31 1.92 15.25
C LEU A 30 -5.15 2.04 14.25
N ASN A 31 -4.13 2.84 14.58
CA ASN A 31 -2.99 3.04 13.69
C ASN A 31 -2.08 1.79 13.59
N LEU A 32 -1.96 1.01 14.66
CA LEU A 32 -1.33 -0.31 14.62
C LEU A 32 -2.10 -1.28 13.71
N CYS A 33 -3.42 -1.25 13.71
CA CYS A 33 -4.25 -2.08 12.81
C CYS A 33 -4.19 -1.63 11.34
N VAL A 34 -3.89 -0.35 11.07
CA VAL A 34 -3.83 0.24 9.72
C VAL A 34 -2.41 0.23 9.12
N SER A 35 -1.40 -0.27 9.84
CA SER A 35 0.01 -0.20 9.39
C SER A 35 0.43 -0.96 8.10
N PRO A 36 -0.36 -1.83 7.43
CA PRO A 36 0.15 -2.54 6.25
C PRO A 36 -0.26 -1.91 4.91
N TYR A 37 -0.53 -0.60 4.83
CA TYR A 37 -0.78 0.05 3.54
C TYR A 37 0.51 0.21 2.73
N VAL A 38 0.51 -0.34 1.52
CA VAL A 38 1.56 -0.11 0.53
C VAL A 38 1.29 1.22 -0.15
N PHE A 39 2.27 2.11 -0.10
CA PHE A 39 2.17 3.42 -0.76
C PHE A 39 2.58 3.34 -2.22
N ARG A 40 3.59 2.51 -2.54
CA ARG A 40 4.10 2.38 -3.90
C ARG A 40 4.70 1.01 -4.14
N MET A 41 4.38 0.41 -5.28
CA MET A 41 5.04 -0.79 -5.79
C MET A 41 5.64 -0.47 -7.15
N ALA A 42 6.93 -0.74 -7.31
CA ALA A 42 7.67 -0.53 -8.55
C ALA A 42 8.45 -1.79 -8.92
N GLU A 43 8.59 -2.05 -10.21
CA GLU A 43 9.47 -3.10 -10.71
C GLU A 43 10.91 -2.58 -10.74
N ILE A 44 11.84 -3.39 -10.22
CA ILE A 44 13.27 -3.12 -10.32
C ILE A 44 13.78 -3.85 -11.57
N TYR A 45 14.19 -3.08 -12.58
CA TYR A 45 14.96 -3.63 -13.69
C TYR A 45 16.44 -3.63 -13.31
N GLU A 46 17.16 -4.74 -13.46
CA GLU A 46 18.62 -4.86 -13.20
C GLU A 46 19.51 -4.03 -14.15
N GLY A 47 18.94 -3.06 -14.87
CA GLY A 47 19.62 -2.21 -15.86
C GLY A 47 19.51 -0.71 -15.61
N GLY A 48 19.15 -0.27 -14.41
CA GLY A 48 19.13 1.16 -14.05
C GLY A 48 17.80 1.59 -13.46
N VAL A 49 17.89 2.03 -12.20
CA VAL A 49 16.94 2.82 -11.40
C VAL A 49 15.69 3.25 -12.18
N ALA A 50 14.57 2.56 -11.97
CA ALA A 50 13.25 3.10 -12.28
C ALA A 50 12.93 4.18 -11.23
N GLN A 51 13.48 5.36 -11.47
CA GLN A 51 13.36 6.55 -10.65
C GLN A 51 11.89 6.99 -10.69
N GLY A 52 11.30 7.13 -9.51
CA GLY A 52 10.16 8.01 -9.36
C GLY A 52 10.64 9.44 -9.51
N GLU A 53 10.49 10.01 -10.69
CA GLU A 53 10.56 11.44 -10.90
C GLU A 53 9.32 11.88 -11.66
N ASP A 54 8.60 12.81 -11.04
CA ASP A 54 7.77 13.78 -11.74
C ASP A 54 8.61 14.42 -12.85
N GLY A 55 8.10 14.39 -14.08
CA GLY A 55 8.69 15.18 -15.16
C GLY A 55 8.98 14.39 -16.43
N ASP A 56 8.11 14.64 -17.40
CA ASP A 56 8.46 14.83 -18.81
C ASP A 56 8.31 13.65 -19.79
N VAL A 57 7.75 14.05 -20.94
CA VAL A 57 7.15 13.25 -21.98
C VAL A 57 8.24 12.57 -22.81
N ARG A 58 8.62 11.32 -22.45
CA ARG A 58 9.51 10.51 -23.31
C ARG A 58 8.74 9.39 -24.03
N LYS A 59 8.47 9.67 -25.31
CA LYS A 59 7.83 8.79 -26.30
C LYS A 59 8.44 7.38 -26.27
N LYS A 60 7.64 6.36 -25.93
CA LYS A 60 8.03 4.95 -26.13
C LYS A 60 7.85 4.56 -27.61
N PRO A 61 8.81 3.81 -28.20
CA PRO A 61 8.67 3.30 -29.56
C PRO A 61 7.54 2.29 -29.62
N ARG A 62 6.62 2.53 -30.55
CA ARG A 62 5.42 1.74 -30.84
C ARG A 62 5.84 0.42 -31.49
N ASN A 63 6.21 -0.59 -30.69
CA ASN A 63 6.57 -1.91 -31.22
C ASN A 63 5.35 -2.83 -31.34
N LYS A 64 5.27 -3.46 -32.52
CA LYS A 64 4.14 -4.19 -33.09
C LYS A 64 3.94 -5.56 -32.43
N LYS A 65 2.66 -5.92 -32.28
CA LYS A 65 2.08 -7.29 -32.38
C LYS A 65 2.90 -8.43 -31.75
N ASN A 66 2.83 -8.58 -30.42
CA ASN A 66 3.03 -9.89 -29.81
C ASN A 66 1.67 -10.51 -29.49
N ARG A 67 1.41 -11.63 -30.18
CA ARG A 67 0.30 -12.55 -29.94
C ARG A 67 0.37 -13.07 -28.49
N TYR A 68 -0.80 -13.21 -27.89
CA TYR A 68 -1.19 -13.94 -26.67
C TYR A 68 -0.20 -14.94 -26.05
N GLY A 69 0.97 -14.48 -25.62
CA GLY A 69 1.76 -15.12 -24.59
C GLY A 69 1.74 -14.19 -23.39
N MET A 70 1.19 -14.62 -22.27
CA MET A 70 1.36 -13.86 -21.04
C MET A 70 2.86 -13.67 -20.79
N PRO A 71 3.33 -12.43 -20.53
CA PRO A 71 4.72 -12.22 -20.20
C PRO A 71 5.03 -13.03 -18.93
N LYS A 72 6.01 -13.93 -19.03
CA LYS A 72 6.49 -14.70 -17.88
C LYS A 72 6.99 -13.71 -16.84
N LEU A 73 6.36 -13.70 -15.67
CA LEU A 73 6.78 -12.85 -14.55
C LEU A 73 8.02 -13.39 -13.83
N SER A 74 8.36 -14.68 -14.03
CA SER A 74 9.48 -15.36 -13.39
C SER A 74 10.78 -14.55 -13.52
N GLY A 75 11.43 -14.26 -12.38
CA GLY A 75 12.66 -13.48 -12.32
C GLY A 75 12.49 -11.96 -12.25
N ARG A 76 11.26 -11.42 -12.29
CA ARG A 76 11.02 -9.99 -12.05
C ARG A 76 11.12 -9.70 -10.54
N ARG A 77 11.89 -8.66 -10.20
CA ARG A 77 12.04 -8.19 -8.81
C ARG A 77 11.20 -6.95 -8.60
N PHE A 78 10.54 -6.88 -7.45
CA PHE A 78 9.68 -5.78 -7.10
C PHE A 78 10.17 -5.09 -5.84
N ARG A 79 10.07 -3.77 -5.85
CA ARG A 79 10.27 -2.91 -4.69
C ARG A 79 8.93 -2.43 -4.20
N VAL A 80 8.66 -2.65 -2.92
CA VAL A 80 7.50 -2.11 -2.25
C VAL A 80 7.95 -1.10 -1.20
N GLU A 81 7.41 0.10 -1.29
CA GLU A 81 7.60 1.16 -0.32
C GLU A 81 6.40 1.23 0.62
N ARG A 82 6.70 1.08 1.91
CA ARG A 82 5.76 1.25 3.01
C ARG A 82 6.22 2.39 3.89
N MET A 83 5.29 2.96 4.64
CA MET A 83 5.62 3.95 5.67
C MET A 83 5.22 3.37 7.02
N ASN A 84 6.11 3.41 7.99
CA ASN A 84 5.78 3.01 9.35
C ASN A 84 5.02 4.12 10.08
N ILE A 85 4.58 3.83 11.31
CA ILE A 85 3.82 4.76 12.18
C ILE A 85 4.55 6.09 12.47
N PHE A 86 5.87 6.14 12.27
CA PHE A 86 6.69 7.33 12.50
C PHE A 86 7.00 8.09 11.21
N GLY A 87 6.33 7.77 10.10
CA GLY A 87 6.62 8.38 8.81
C GLY A 87 7.92 7.86 8.16
N VAL A 88 8.58 6.85 8.75
CA VAL A 88 9.82 6.30 8.21
C VAL A 88 9.49 5.36 7.07
N ARG A 89 10.04 5.67 5.90
CA ARG A 89 9.93 4.84 4.71
C ARG A 89 10.71 3.54 4.92
N ARG A 90 10.05 2.42 4.64
CA ARG A 90 10.62 1.08 4.65
C ARG A 90 10.44 0.50 3.26
N THR A 91 11.56 0.22 2.63
CA THR A 91 11.61 -0.41 1.32
C THR A 91 11.84 -1.90 1.52
N THR A 92 11.02 -2.72 0.89
CA THR A 92 11.21 -4.17 0.85
C THR A 92 11.30 -4.61 -0.60
N GLU A 93 12.31 -5.40 -0.91
CA GLU A 93 12.51 -5.98 -2.24
C GLU A 93 12.23 -7.47 -2.17
N PHE A 94 11.50 -8.00 -3.15
CA PHE A 94 11.19 -9.42 -3.25
C PHE A 94 11.10 -9.88 -4.71
N SER A 95 11.32 -11.17 -4.96
CA SER A 95 11.03 -11.79 -6.26
C SER A 95 9.54 -12.14 -6.35
N ILE A 96 8.97 -12.18 -7.57
CA ILE A 96 7.60 -12.69 -7.76
C ILE A 96 7.44 -14.12 -7.26
N ASP A 97 8.51 -14.91 -7.31
CA ASP A 97 8.50 -16.32 -6.94
C ASP A 97 8.35 -16.51 -5.42
N GLU A 98 8.62 -15.47 -4.63
CA GLU A 98 8.45 -15.44 -3.18
C GLU A 98 7.06 -14.95 -2.75
N VAL A 99 6.20 -14.62 -3.72
CA VAL A 99 4.88 -14.05 -3.44
C VAL A 99 3.87 -15.17 -3.21
N GLU A 100 3.31 -15.19 -2.02
CA GLU A 100 2.16 -16.03 -1.65
C GLU A 100 0.87 -15.23 -1.86
N PRO A 101 0.06 -15.57 -2.89
CA PRO A 101 -1.25 -14.95 -3.07
C PRO A 101 -2.17 -15.36 -1.91
N MET A 102 -2.87 -14.41 -1.31
CA MET A 102 -3.84 -14.72 -0.27
C MET A 102 -5.20 -15.11 -0.87
N PRO A 103 -5.96 -15.99 -0.20
CA PRO A 103 -7.28 -16.39 -0.68
C PRO A 103 -8.17 -15.16 -0.88
N ASN A 104 -8.81 -15.10 -2.05
CA ASN A 104 -9.62 -13.97 -2.51
C ASN A 104 -10.64 -13.57 -1.44
N THR A 105 -10.44 -12.38 -0.87
CA THR A 105 -11.52 -11.68 -0.17
C THR A 105 -12.30 -10.90 -1.21
N SER A 106 -13.61 -10.73 -1.04
CA SER A 106 -14.46 -9.87 -1.91
C SER A 106 -14.10 -8.37 -1.84
N ARG A 107 -12.95 -8.05 -1.26
CA ARG A 107 -12.48 -6.68 -1.00
C ARG A 107 -11.84 -6.09 -2.25
N PRO A 108 -11.86 -4.76 -2.41
CA PRO A 108 -11.25 -4.08 -3.55
C PRO A 108 -9.70 -4.06 -3.50
N PHE A 109 -9.10 -4.63 -2.46
CA PHE A 109 -7.66 -4.66 -2.24
C PHE A 109 -7.09 -6.04 -2.55
N VAL A 110 -5.96 -6.05 -3.25
CA VAL A 110 -5.16 -7.24 -3.47
C VAL A 110 -4.26 -7.44 -2.26
N SER A 111 -4.45 -8.57 -1.60
CA SER A 111 -3.67 -8.97 -0.43
C SER A 111 -2.69 -10.06 -0.83
N PHE A 112 -1.43 -9.88 -0.50
CA PHE A 112 -0.40 -10.89 -0.75
C PHE A 112 0.65 -10.84 0.34
N LYS A 113 1.42 -11.93 0.47
CA LYS A 113 2.52 -12.03 1.41
C LYS A 113 3.82 -12.21 0.63
N ALA A 114 4.85 -11.45 0.98
CA ALA A 114 6.17 -11.55 0.35
C ALA A 114 7.25 -11.21 1.38
N ALA A 115 8.43 -11.85 1.30
CA ALA A 115 9.52 -11.65 2.26
C ALA A 115 9.04 -11.66 3.74
N GLY A 116 8.11 -12.56 4.08
CA GLY A 116 7.54 -12.70 5.43
C GLY A 116 6.58 -11.60 5.90
N SER A 117 6.26 -10.61 5.06
CA SER A 117 5.36 -9.49 5.38
C SER A 117 4.06 -9.55 4.58
N TYR A 118 2.97 -9.05 5.15
CA TYR A 118 1.69 -8.85 4.46
C TYR A 118 1.62 -7.48 3.80
N TYR A 119 1.05 -7.44 2.60
CA TYR A 119 0.88 -6.25 1.79
C TYR A 119 -0.54 -6.15 1.26
N PHE A 120 -1.05 -4.92 1.21
CA PHE A 120 -2.35 -4.60 0.65
C PHE A 120 -2.17 -3.49 -0.38
N ILE A 121 -2.54 -3.77 -1.63
CA ILE A 121 -2.49 -2.82 -2.73
C ILE A 121 -3.89 -2.67 -3.30
N GLN A 122 -4.31 -1.44 -3.58
CA GLN A 122 -5.54 -1.21 -4.31
C GLN A 122 -5.32 -1.61 -5.77
N GLY A 123 -6.08 -2.61 -6.26
CA GLY A 123 -5.86 -3.15 -7.60
C GLY A 123 -6.03 -2.13 -8.73
N HIS A 124 -6.75 -1.04 -8.45
CA HIS A 124 -6.88 0.11 -9.36
C HIS A 124 -5.54 0.79 -9.66
N ASP A 125 -4.65 0.90 -8.68
CA ASP A 125 -3.42 1.70 -8.78
C ASP A 125 -2.25 0.91 -9.38
N MET A 126 -2.46 -0.38 -9.66
CA MET A 126 -1.47 -1.19 -10.37
C MET A 126 -1.49 -0.93 -11.87
N ALA A 127 -0.41 -0.32 -12.36
CA ALA A 127 -0.16 -0.16 -13.79
C ALA A 127 0.03 -1.50 -14.51
N ASP A 128 0.65 -2.48 -13.86
CA ASP A 128 0.87 -3.81 -14.44
C ASP A 128 -0.30 -4.76 -14.12
N LYS A 129 -1.17 -4.95 -15.10
CA LYS A 129 -2.32 -5.85 -15.02
C LYS A 129 -1.93 -7.33 -14.97
N VAL A 130 -0.78 -7.69 -15.53
CA VAL A 130 -0.31 -9.09 -15.50
C VAL A 130 0.15 -9.44 -14.09
N LEU A 131 0.90 -8.54 -13.46
CA LEU A 131 1.25 -8.66 -12.05
C LEU A 131 0.00 -8.74 -11.17
N LEU A 132 -0.97 -7.84 -11.39
CA LEU A 132 -2.22 -7.84 -10.64
C LEU A 132 -2.96 -9.18 -10.74
N GLN A 133 -3.01 -9.76 -11.93
CA GLN A 133 -3.62 -11.07 -12.17
C GLN A 133 -2.91 -12.19 -11.39
N THR A 134 -1.58 -12.16 -11.37
CA THR A 134 -0.77 -13.13 -10.62
C THR A 134 -0.96 -13.00 -9.11
N LEU A 135 -0.98 -11.77 -8.59
CA LEU A 135 -1.22 -11.53 -7.17
C LEU A 135 -2.63 -11.95 -6.72
N LEU A 136 -3.62 -11.82 -7.61
CA LEU A 136 -4.99 -12.23 -7.35
C LEU A 136 -5.21 -13.74 -7.47
N GLY A 137 -4.31 -14.46 -8.14
CA GLY A 137 -4.48 -15.88 -8.46
C GLY A 137 -5.74 -16.19 -9.30
N ARG A 138 -6.36 -15.19 -9.91
CA ARG A 138 -7.57 -15.30 -10.74
C ARG A 138 -7.49 -14.37 -11.93
N GLU A 139 -8.29 -14.63 -12.95
CA GLU A 139 -8.45 -13.69 -14.05
C GLU A 139 -9.08 -12.36 -13.59
N LEU A 140 -8.65 -11.28 -14.24
CA LEU A 140 -9.20 -9.95 -14.03
C LEU A 140 -10.63 -9.89 -14.57
N LYS A 141 -11.52 -9.28 -13.80
CA LYS A 141 -12.88 -8.96 -14.25
C LYS A 141 -12.82 -7.80 -15.24
N ASP A 142 -13.83 -7.66 -16.09
CA ASP A 142 -13.82 -6.66 -17.16
C ASP A 142 -13.77 -5.21 -16.65
N HIS A 143 -14.28 -4.93 -15.45
CA HIS A 143 -14.13 -3.62 -14.81
C HIS A 143 -12.69 -3.34 -14.34
N GLU A 144 -11.92 -4.37 -13.98
CA GLU A 144 -10.50 -4.24 -13.56
C GLU A 144 -9.57 -4.07 -14.78
N LYS A 145 -9.98 -4.61 -15.94
CA LYS A 145 -9.30 -4.43 -17.23
C LYS A 145 -9.51 -3.02 -17.82
N ARG A 146 -10.66 -2.41 -17.54
CA ARG A 146 -11.13 -1.15 -18.12
C ARG A 146 -10.68 0.10 -17.38
N THR A 147 -9.71 0.04 -16.47
CA THR A 147 -9.12 1.23 -15.85
C THR A 147 -7.84 1.65 -16.59
N PRO A 148 -7.93 2.46 -17.66
CA PRO A 148 -6.84 3.28 -18.11
C PRO A 148 -6.81 4.53 -17.23
N ASN A 149 -5.71 4.72 -16.50
CA ASN A 149 -5.23 6.00 -15.97
C ASN A 149 -6.28 7.12 -15.89
N SER A 150 -7.23 7.02 -14.96
CA SER A 150 -8.14 8.12 -14.66
C SER A 150 -7.66 8.83 -13.41
N ALA A 151 -7.14 10.04 -13.61
CA ALA A 151 -6.82 11.12 -12.68
C ALA A 151 -5.32 11.46 -12.62
N THR A 152 -4.99 12.53 -13.37
CA THR A 152 -4.08 13.64 -13.04
C THR A 152 -3.38 13.59 -11.69
#